data_AF-A0A1X7FSJ3-F1
#
_entry.id   AF-A0A1X7FSJ3-F1
#
_cell.length_a   1.000
_cell.length_b   1.000
_cell.length_c   1.000
_cell.angle_alpha   90.00
_cell.angle_beta   90.00
_cell.angle_gamma   90.00
#
_symmetry.space_group_name_H-M   'P 1'
#
loop_
_entity.id
_entity.type
_entity.pdbx_description
1 polymer ?
#
loop_
_entity_poly.entity_id
_entity_poly.type
_entity_poly.pdbx_seq_one_letter_code
_entity_poly.pdbx_strand_id
1 'polypeptide(L)' 'MTIDRIQAAPAARIALADEERQPCEIWTRVMGYHRPVSSFNTGKKGEFHERKYFVEARTAVAAAPCDEEEISLAA' A
#
# COMPACT_ATOMS: atom_id res chain seq x y z
N MET A 1 38.44 0.24 0.08
CA MET A 1 37.54 0.46 1.23
C MET A 1 36.16 0.01 0.79
N THR A 2 35.92 -1.29 0.86
CA THR A 2 34.66 -1.90 0.41
C THR A 2 33.71 -1.85 1.60
N ILE A 3 32.57 -1.17 1.44
CA ILE A 3 31.54 -1.13 2.47
C ILE A 3 30.84 -2.48 2.44
N ASP A 4 31.09 -3.29 3.47
CA ASP A 4 30.37 -4.53 3.71
C ASP A 4 28.87 -4.22 3.89
N ARG A 5 28.07 -4.80 3.01
CA ARG A 5 26.61 -4.67 2.99
C ARG A 5 26.06 -5.39 4.23
N ILE A 6 25.55 -4.64 5.20
CA ILE A 6 24.85 -5.18 6.37
C ILE A 6 23.62 -5.97 5.86
N GLN A 7 23.67 -7.30 5.95
CA GLN A 7 22.47 -8.13 5.82
C GLN A 7 21.67 -8.04 7.13
N ALA A 8 20.57 -7.27 7.10
CA ALA A 8 19.62 -7.25 8.21
C ALA A 8 18.84 -8.58 8.25
N ALA A 9 18.92 -9.29 9.38
CA ALA A 9 18.09 -10.47 9.63
C ALA A 9 16.60 -10.07 9.70
N PRO A 10 15.66 -10.95 9.26
CA PRO A 10 14.24 -10.64 9.32
C PRO A 10 13.81 -10.51 10.78
N ALA A 11 13.37 -9.32 11.18
CA ALA A 11 12.86 -9.06 12.52
C ALA A 11 11.67 -9.99 12.82
N ALA A 12 11.75 -10.76 13.91
CA ALA A 12 10.63 -11.55 14.40
C ALA A 12 9.41 -10.65 14.64
N ARG A 13 8.21 -11.13 14.29
CA ARG A 13 6.98 -10.34 14.39
C ARG A 13 6.60 -10.17 15.87
N ILE A 14 6.86 -9.00 16.43
CA ILE A 14 6.48 -8.66 17.80
C ILE A 14 4.96 -8.56 17.88
N ALA A 15 4.33 -9.45 18.64
CA ALA A 15 2.90 -9.40 18.96
C ALA A 15 2.73 -8.71 20.32
N LEU A 16 2.10 -7.55 20.34
CA LEU A 16 1.77 -6.79 21.55
C LEU A 16 0.30 -7.04 21.92
N ALA A 17 0.01 -7.14 23.21
CA ALA A 17 -1.37 -7.10 23.73
C ALA A 17 -1.96 -5.69 23.56
N ASP A 18 -3.29 -5.55 23.60
CA ASP A 18 -3.95 -4.27 23.36
C ASP A 18 -3.65 -3.23 24.46
N GLU A 19 -3.39 -3.67 25.70
CA GLU A 19 -3.03 -2.80 26.82
C GLU A 19 -1.61 -2.22 26.68
N GLU A 20 -0.73 -2.91 25.96
CA GLU A 20 0.66 -2.50 25.72
C GLU A 20 0.77 -1.52 24.53
N ARG A 21 -0.33 -1.29 23.80
CA ARG A 21 -0.35 -0.41 22.62
C ARG A 21 -0.61 1.02 23.03
N GLN A 22 0.13 1.95 22.42
CA GLN A 22 -0.16 3.37 22.51
C GLN A 22 -1.32 3.74 21.58
N PRO A 23 -2.37 4.44 22.04
CA PRO A 23 -3.43 4.93 21.17
C PRO A 23 -2.88 5.94 20.15
N CYS A 24 -3.22 5.75 18.88
CA CYS A 24 -2.80 6.63 17.79
C CYS A 24 -4.02 7.31 17.16
N GLU A 25 -3.90 8.60 16.88
CA GLU A 25 -4.91 9.29 16.10
C GLU A 25 -4.64 9.14 14.60
N ILE A 26 -5.69 8.83 13.85
CA ILE A 26 -5.62 8.63 12.40
C ILE A 26 -5.99 9.95 11.71
N TRP A 27 -5.15 10.40 10.80
CA TRP A 27 -5.33 11.64 10.04
C TRP A 27 -5.48 11.33 8.55
N THR A 28 -6.36 12.07 7.88
CA THR A 28 -6.65 11.87 6.46
C THR A 28 -6.78 13.20 5.72
N ARG A 29 -6.58 13.17 4.40
CA ARG A 29 -6.66 14.37 3.56
C ARG A 29 -8.11 14.66 3.16
N VAL A 30 -8.61 15.83 3.57
CA VAL A 30 -9.92 16.36 3.20
C VAL A 30 -9.71 17.62 2.38
N MET A 31 -10.09 17.60 1.11
CA MET A 31 -10.06 18.76 0.20
C MET A 31 -8.74 19.56 0.16
N GLY A 32 -7.61 18.96 0.54
CA GLY A 32 -6.30 19.61 0.49
C GLY A 32 -5.52 19.59 1.80
N TYR A 33 -6.19 19.53 2.96
CA TYR A 33 -5.56 19.59 4.28
C TYR A 33 -5.75 18.30 5.08
N HIS A 34 -4.94 18.11 6.12
CA HIS A 34 -5.05 16.97 7.03
C HIS A 34 -6.04 17.26 8.15
N ARG A 35 -6.95 16.32 8.37
CA ARG A 35 -7.98 16.39 9.40
C ARG A 35 -8.00 15.06 10.16
N PRO A 36 -8.11 15.08 11.50
CA PRO A 36 -8.25 13.85 12.27
C PRO A 36 -9.58 13.18 11.96
N VAL A 37 -9.55 11.86 11.79
CA VAL A 37 -10.73 11.03 11.48
C VAL A 37 -11.72 11.04 12.66
N SER A 38 -11.23 11.19 13.88
CA SER A 38 -12.03 11.35 15.11
C SER A 38 -13.05 12.49 15.02
N SER A 39 -12.71 13.56 14.29
CA SER A 39 -13.54 14.76 14.12
C SER A 39 -14.64 14.60 13.05
N PHE A 40 -14.81 13.43 12.43
CA PHE A 40 -15.75 13.25 11.31
C PHE A 40 -17.20 13.21 11.78
N ASN A 41 -18.05 14.04 11.17
CA ASN A 41 -19.49 13.98 11.35
C ASN A 41 -20.08 12.83 10.51
N THR A 42 -21.31 12.41 10.81
CA THR A 42 -21.97 11.26 10.13
C THR A 42 -21.97 11.39 8.60
N GLY A 43 -22.31 12.57 8.06
CA GLY A 43 -22.28 12.79 6.60
C GLY A 43 -20.89 12.65 5.99
N LYS A 44 -19.85 13.12 6.70
CA LYS A 44 -18.46 13.00 6.23
C LYS A 44 -17.95 11.56 6.31
N LYS A 45 -18.40 10.79 7.31
CA LYS A 45 -18.14 9.35 7.38
C LYS A 45 -18.77 8.63 6.19
N GLY A 46 -20.03 8.95 5.82
CA GLY A 46 -20.71 8.38 4.66
C GLY A 46 -19.93 8.64 3.37
N GLU A 47 -19.63 9.91 3.07
CA GLU A 47 -18.86 10.29 1.89
C GLU A 47 -17.49 9.60 1.85
N PHE A 48 -16.82 9.44 3.00
CA PHE A 48 -15.51 8.77 3.05
C PHE A 48 -15.60 7.27 2.68
N HIS A 49 -16.64 6.55 3.13
CA HIS A 49 -16.82 5.13 2.81
C HIS A 49 -17.17 4.89 1.34
N GLU A 50 -17.80 5.87 0.68
CA GLU A 50 -18.14 5.80 -0.75
C GLU A 50 -16.95 6.09 -1.67
N ARG A 51 -15.81 6.54 -1.13
CA ARG A 51 -14.60 6.82 -1.92
C ARG A 51 -14.05 5.53 -2.53
N LYS A 52 -13.85 5.56 -3.86
CA LYS A 52 -13.19 4.48 -4.58
C LYS A 52 -11.68 4.69 -4.59
N TYR A 53 -10.95 3.70 -4.11
CA TYR A 53 -9.48 3.70 -4.14
C TYR A 53 -8.99 3.11 -5.45
N PHE A 54 -7.89 3.68 -5.93
CA PHE A 54 -7.11 3.08 -7.00
C PHE A 54 -6.43 1.81 -6.47
N VAL A 55 -6.43 0.76 -7.29
CA VAL A 55 -5.76 -0.50 -7.00
C VAL A 55 -4.92 -0.84 -8.21
N GLU A 56 -3.59 -0.79 -8.07
CA GLU A 56 -2.63 -0.96 -9.17
C GLU A 56 -2.83 -2.28 -9.93
N ALA A 57 -3.09 -3.38 -9.21
CA ALA A 57 -3.36 -4.68 -9.81
C ALA A 57 -4.60 -4.71 -10.72
N ARG A 58 -5.58 -3.80 -10.52
CA ARG A 58 -6.76 -3.69 -11.39
C ARG A 58 -6.48 -2.94 -12.69
N THR A 59 -5.35 -2.25 -12.77
CA THR A 59 -4.91 -1.50 -13.95
C THR A 59 -3.75 -2.15 -14.68
N ALA A 60 -3.25 -3.28 -14.19
CA ALA A 60 -2.34 -4.11 -14.97
C ALA A 60 -3.08 -4.56 -16.23
N VAL A 61 -2.78 -3.90 -17.36
CA VAL A 61 -2.90 -4.55 -18.66
C VAL A 61 -2.08 -5.81 -18.50
N ALA A 62 -2.72 -6.99 -18.62
CA ALA A 62 -1.99 -8.24 -18.65
C ALA A 62 -0.81 -8.00 -19.60
N ALA A 63 0.41 -8.03 -19.09
CA ALA A 63 1.56 -8.13 -19.97
C ALA A 63 1.23 -9.38 -20.79
N ALA A 64 0.79 -9.17 -22.03
CA ALA A 64 0.57 -10.27 -22.94
C ALA A 64 1.89 -11.03 -22.89
N PRO A 65 1.90 -12.33 -22.60
CA PRO A 65 3.11 -13.09 -22.83
C PRO A 65 3.50 -12.81 -24.28
N CYS A 66 4.65 -12.15 -24.48
CA CYS A 66 5.32 -12.24 -25.75
C CYS A 66 5.64 -13.72 -25.87
N ASP A 67 4.89 -14.44 -26.73
CA ASP A 67 5.21 -15.82 -27.03
C ASP A 67 6.65 -15.84 -27.55
N GLU A 68 7.57 -16.35 -26.73
CA GLU A 68 8.98 -16.59 -27.05
C GLU A 68 9.10 -17.79 -28.03
N GLU A 69 8.34 -17.80 -29.13
CA GLU A 69 8.34 -18.86 -30.15
C GLU A 69 8.16 -18.33 -31.59
N GLU A 70 8.87 -17.27 -31.97
CA GLU A 70 9.08 -16.91 -33.39
C GLU A 70 10.53 -16.42 -33.62
N ILE A 71 11.51 -17.24 -33.19
CA ILE A 71 12.89 -17.19 -33.72
C ILE A 71 13.27 -18.57 -34.22
N SER A 72 12.66 -19.04 -35.31
CA SER A 72 13.27 -20.06 -36.19
C SER A 72 12.60 -20.20 -37.56
N LEU A 73 12.40 -19.13 -38.33
CA LEU A 73 12.25 -19.29 -39.78
C LEU A 73 12.67 -18.05 -40.59
N ALA A 74 13.94 -17.69 -40.46
CA ALA A 74 14.67 -17.01 -41.53
C ALA A 74 16.07 -17.66 -41.62
N ALA A 75 16.10 -18.85 -42.20
CA ALA A 75 17.30 -19.47 -42.75
C ALA A 75 17.24 -19.38 -44.27
#